data_AF-A0A096XTL6-F1
#
_entry.id   AF-A0A096XTL6-F1
#
_cell.length_a   1.000
_cell.length_b   1.000
_cell.length_c   1.000
_cell.angle_alpha   90.00
_cell.angle_beta   90.00
_cell.angle_gamma   90.00
#
_symmetry.space_group_name_H-M   'P 1'
#
loop_
_entity.id
_entity.type
_entity.pdbx_description
1 polymer ?
#
loop_
_entity_poly.entity_id
_entity_poly.type
_entity_poly.pdbx_seq_one_letter_code
_entity_poly.pdbx_strand_id
1 'polypeptide(L)'
;MAKKIIKVLDDFPLKQLPYEQVMFFFSFRAIILEKYNQKNELTKRYRESWPPLEINSIHKFYSKQGNFINETNYQIDYKTIRYNFEFDPETSKLIKVKIYKKKGEINVK
;
A
#
# COMPACT_ATOMS: atom_id res chain seq x y z
N MET A 1 21.09 9.30 -21.38
CA MET A 1 20.61 9.13 -19.99
C MET A 1 19.57 8.02 -19.95
N ALA A 2 19.63 7.10 -18.98
CA ALA A 2 18.61 6.05 -18.83
C ALA A 2 17.35 6.62 -18.15
N LYS A 3 16.18 6.44 -18.75
CA LYS A 3 14.91 6.91 -18.18
C LYS A 3 14.42 5.89 -17.15
N LYS A 4 14.08 6.37 -15.95
CA LYS A 4 13.48 5.58 -14.85
C LYS A 4 12.04 6.05 -14.66
N ILE A 5 11.08 5.15 -14.81
CA ILE A 5 9.65 5.44 -14.58
C ILE A 5 9.18 4.62 -13.39
N ILE A 6 8.53 5.29 -12.42
CA ILE A 6 7.85 4.66 -11.29
C ILE A 6 6.36 4.65 -11.64
N LYS A 7 5.79 3.47 -11.89
CA LYS A 7 4.33 3.32 -11.97
C LYS A 7 3.86 2.77 -10.63
N VAL A 8 3.07 3.57 -9.92
CA VAL A 8 2.34 3.10 -8.75
C VAL A 8 0.90 2.86 -9.22
N LEU A 9 0.39 1.64 -9.07
CA LEU A 9 -1.02 1.33 -9.29
C LEU A 9 -1.84 1.96 -8.15
N ASP A 10 -2.02 3.27 -8.21
CA ASP A 10 -2.73 4.08 -7.22
C ASP A 10 -4.21 4.27 -7.56
N ASP A 11 -4.64 3.89 -8.76
CA ASP A 11 -5.93 4.29 -9.35
C ASP A 11 -7.10 3.31 -9.11
N PHE A 12 -6.99 2.36 -8.18
CA PHE A 12 -8.12 1.50 -7.82
C PHE A 12 -9.08 2.22 -6.86
N PRO A 13 -10.39 2.33 -7.17
CA PRO A 13 -11.36 2.98 -6.29
C PRO A 13 -11.65 2.09 -5.08
N LEU A 14 -10.86 2.23 -4.01
CA LEU A 14 -11.01 1.44 -2.78
C LEU A 14 -12.19 1.90 -1.90
N LYS A 15 -12.70 3.13 -2.11
CA LYS A 15 -13.79 3.68 -1.29
C LYS A 15 -15.05 2.86 -1.44
N GLN A 16 -15.78 2.69 -0.33
CA GLN A 16 -17.03 1.93 -0.25
C GLN A 16 -16.92 0.42 -0.48
N LEU A 17 -15.69 -0.12 -0.64
CA LEU A 17 -15.48 -1.56 -0.71
C LEU A 17 -15.42 -2.20 0.70
N PRO A 18 -15.87 -3.45 0.85
CA PRO A 18 -15.69 -4.22 2.08
C PRO A 18 -14.23 -4.62 2.29
N TYR A 19 -13.85 -4.92 3.53
CA TYR A 19 -12.48 -5.23 3.95
C TYR A 19 -11.78 -6.27 3.05
N GLU A 20 -12.44 -7.38 2.72
CA GLU A 20 -11.85 -8.48 1.97
C GLU A 20 -11.43 -8.03 0.57
N GLN A 21 -12.25 -7.19 -0.07
CA GLN A 21 -11.95 -6.64 -1.39
C GLN A 21 -10.84 -5.60 -1.30
N VAL A 22 -10.86 -4.74 -0.28
CA VAL A 22 -9.77 -3.78 -0.03
C VAL A 22 -8.45 -4.52 0.10
N MET A 23 -8.39 -5.58 0.93
CA MET A 23 -7.17 -6.37 1.13
C MET A 23 -6.74 -7.14 -0.12
N PHE A 24 -7.70 -7.70 -0.86
CA PHE A 24 -7.45 -8.33 -2.15
C PHE A 24 -6.75 -7.34 -3.10
N PHE A 25 -7.34 -6.17 -3.36
CA PHE A 25 -6.73 -5.16 -4.23
C PHE A 25 -5.43 -4.59 -3.68
N PHE A 26 -5.32 -4.41 -2.36
CA PHE A 26 -4.11 -3.90 -1.73
C PHE A 26 -2.94 -4.88 -1.86
N SER A 27 -3.21 -6.19 -1.84
CA SER A 27 -2.19 -7.23 -2.08
C SER A 27 -1.67 -7.30 -3.51
N PHE A 28 -2.44 -6.79 -4.48
CA PHE A 28 -1.98 -6.64 -5.87
C PHE A 28 -1.18 -5.36 -6.12
N ARG A 29 -1.16 -4.43 -5.15
CA ARG A 29 -0.42 -3.18 -5.32
C ARG A 29 1.04 -3.53 -5.54
N ALA A 30 1.62 -2.97 -6.59
CA ALA A 30 3.03 -3.14 -6.88
C ALA A 30 3.63 -1.83 -7.35
N ILE A 31 4.88 -1.58 -6.94
CA ILE A 31 5.69 -0.57 -7.60
C ILE A 31 6.38 -1.26 -8.76
N ILE A 32 6.15 -0.76 -9.97
CA ILE A 32 6.88 -1.21 -11.15
C ILE A 32 7.94 -0.17 -11.47
N LEU A 33 9.19 -0.63 -11.47
CA LEU A 33 10.35 0.16 -11.88
C LEU A 33 10.84 -0.32 -13.24
N GLU A 34 10.77 0.56 -14.24
CA GLU A 34 11.25 0.28 -15.59
C GLU A 34 12.49 1.12 -15.90
N LYS A 35 13.55 0.47 -16.40
CA LYS A 35 14.79 1.12 -16.86
C LYS A 35 14.91 0.95 -18.37
N TYR A 36 15.10 2.07 -19.07
CA TYR A 36 15.23 2.11 -20.52
C TYR A 36 16.65 2.49 -20.94
N ASN A 37 17.10 1.99 -22.10
CA ASN A 37 18.35 2.43 -22.72
C ASN A 37 18.16 3.78 -23.45
N GLN A 38 19.21 4.24 -24.13
CA GLN A 38 19.20 5.51 -24.86
C GLN A 38 18.28 5.50 -26.10
N LYS A 39 17.95 4.31 -26.64
CA LYS A 39 16.98 4.11 -27.73
C LYS A 39 15.55 3.95 -27.24
N ASN A 40 15.30 4.16 -25.94
CA ASN A 40 14.00 4.02 -25.31
C ASN A 40 13.47 2.56 -25.27
N GLU A 41 14.36 1.59 -25.37
CA GLU A 41 14.04 0.16 -25.27
C GLU A 41 14.13 -0.28 -23.80
N LEU A 42 13.16 -1.08 -23.34
CA LEU A 42 13.12 -1.60 -21.97
C LEU A 42 14.29 -2.56 -21.75
N THR A 43 15.13 -2.27 -20.75
CA THR A 43 16.29 -3.13 -20.42
C THR A 43 16.10 -3.92 -19.15
N LYS A 44 15.40 -3.36 -18.15
CA LYS A 44 15.11 -4.02 -16.88
C LYS A 44 13.74 -3.58 -16.37
N ARG A 45 13.00 -4.53 -15.79
CA ARG A 45 11.75 -4.30 -15.07
C ARG A 45 11.85 -4.95 -13.70
N TYR A 46 11.59 -4.17 -12.66
CA TYR A 46 11.47 -4.66 -11.28
C TYR A 46 10.01 -4.51 -10.85
N ARG A 47 9.49 -5.52 -10.15
CA ARG A 47 8.19 -5.48 -9.50
C ARG A 47 8.43 -5.68 -8.01
N GLU A 48 8.13 -4.67 -7.22
CA GLU A 48 8.04 -4.80 -5.77
C GLU A 48 6.57 -4.97 -5.41
N SER A 49 6.18 -6.15 -4.91
CA SER A 49 4.84 -6.31 -4.34
C SER A 49 4.73 -5.46 -3.08
N TRP A 50 3.65 -4.73 -2.96
CA TRP A 50 3.28 -4.03 -1.73
C TRP A 50 2.30 -4.88 -0.93
N PRO A 51 2.50 -5.03 0.39
CA PRO A 51 3.67 -4.57 1.14
C PRO A 51 4.88 -5.48 0.86
N PRO A 52 6.13 -4.95 0.87
CA PRO A 52 7.28 -5.83 0.98
C PRO A 52 7.05 -6.69 2.23
N LEU A 53 7.37 -7.98 2.14
CA LEU A 53 7.20 -8.99 3.20
C LEU A 53 8.11 -8.72 4.43
N GLU A 54 8.39 -7.46 4.76
CA GLU A 54 8.87 -7.07 6.07
C GLU A 54 7.75 -7.34 7.06
N ILE A 55 8.07 -8.10 8.11
CA ILE A 55 7.15 -8.44 9.19
C ILE A 55 6.60 -7.13 9.77
N ASN A 56 5.35 -6.82 9.43
CA ASN A 56 4.63 -5.66 9.91
C ASN A 56 3.70 -6.09 11.05
N SER A 57 3.54 -5.26 12.09
CA SER A 57 2.47 -5.47 13.07
C SER A 57 1.15 -4.96 12.51
N ILE A 58 0.09 -5.74 12.70
CA ILE A 58 -1.27 -5.38 12.29
C ILE A 58 -2.15 -5.28 13.51
N HIS A 59 -2.65 -4.07 13.78
CA HIS A 59 -3.60 -3.83 14.85
C HIS A 59 -4.99 -3.68 14.26
N LYS A 60 -5.91 -4.54 14.69
CA LYS A 60 -7.29 -4.61 14.23
C LYS A 60 -8.24 -4.19 15.35
N PHE A 61 -9.16 -3.29 15.03
CA PHE A 61 -10.15 -2.80 15.97
C PHE A 61 -11.56 -3.16 15.49
N TYR A 62 -12.41 -3.53 16.44
CA TYR A 62 -13.79 -3.91 16.22
C TYR A 62 -14.70 -3.06 17.11
N SER A 63 -15.91 -2.80 16.64
CA SER A 63 -16.98 -2.17 17.44
C SER A 63 -17.48 -3.12 18.55
N LYS A 64 -18.31 -2.62 19.46
CA LYS A 64 -18.96 -3.45 20.49
C LYS A 64 -19.82 -4.57 19.90
N GLN A 65 -20.32 -4.37 18.68
CA GLN A 65 -21.13 -5.31 17.92
C GLN A 65 -20.27 -6.32 17.12
N GLY A 66 -18.94 -6.20 17.16
CA GLY A 66 -18.02 -7.07 16.44
C GLY A 66 -17.70 -6.65 15.01
N ASN A 67 -18.24 -5.53 14.54
CA ASN A 67 -17.96 -5.02 13.18
C ASN A 67 -16.55 -4.43 13.09
N PHE A 68 -15.87 -4.64 11.96
CA PHE A 68 -14.53 -4.12 11.73
C PHE A 68 -14.55 -2.60 11.51
N ILE A 69 -13.75 -1.86 12.29
CA ILE A 69 -13.76 -0.38 12.24
C ILE A 69 -12.42 0.21 11.81
N ASN A 70 -11.31 -0.47 12.11
CA ASN A 70 -10.00 0.08 11.82
C ASN A 70 -8.93 -1.00 11.67
N GLU A 71 -8.02 -0.79 10.73
CA GLU A 71 -6.72 -1.45 10.70
C GLU A 71 -5.60 -0.42 10.73
N THR A 72 -4.63 -0.60 11.62
CA THR A 72 -3.37 0.13 11.59
C THR A 72 -2.23 -0.84 11.36
N ASN A 73 -1.38 -0.50 10.41
CA ASN A 73 -0.25 -1.32 10.03
C ASN A 73 1.05 -0.57 10.27
N TYR A 74 1.96 -1.21 11.00
CA TYR A 74 3.21 -0.63 11.45
C TYR A 74 4.38 -1.27 10.73
N GLN A 75 5.46 -0.51 10.57
CA GLN A 75 6.76 -1.07 10.25
C GLN A 75 7.23 -2.00 11.40
N ILE A 76 8.27 -2.78 11.16
CA ILE A 76 8.87 -3.71 12.15
C ILE A 76 9.31 -3.02 13.45
N ASP A 77 9.43 -1.69 13.47
CA ASP A 77 9.74 -0.91 14.67
C ASP A 77 8.55 -0.73 15.62
N TYR A 78 7.35 -1.17 15.23
CA TYR A 78 6.08 -1.01 15.95
C TYR A 78 5.70 0.45 16.28
N LYS A 79 6.39 1.42 15.67
CA LYS A 79 6.25 2.86 15.94
C LYS A 79 5.86 3.64 14.70
N THR A 80 6.40 3.25 13.55
CA THR A 80 6.15 3.91 12.28
C THR A 80 4.91 3.31 11.62
N ILE A 81 3.81 4.07 11.58
CA ILE A 81 2.61 3.67 10.85
C ILE A 81 2.93 3.73 9.34
N ARG A 82 2.63 2.65 8.60
CA ARG A 82 2.70 2.59 7.13
C ARG A 82 1.34 2.92 6.52
N TYR A 83 0.27 2.36 7.08
CA TYR A 83 -1.08 2.60 6.61
C TYR A 83 -2.11 2.48 7.73
N ASN A 84 -3.18 3.25 7.57
CA ASN A 84 -4.37 3.18 8.42
C ASN A 84 -5.61 3.14 7.53
N PHE A 85 -6.46 2.16 7.75
CA PHE A 85 -7.74 1.98 7.09
C PHE A 85 -8.86 2.24 8.10
N GLU A 86 -9.81 3.11 7.76
CA GLU A 86 -11.00 3.39 8.57
C GLU A 86 -12.24 2.89 7.83
N PHE A 87 -13.06 2.11 8.52
CA PHE A 87 -14.26 1.48 8.00
C PHE A 87 -15.49 1.98 8.74
N ASP A 88 -16.60 2.02 8.01
CA ASP A 88 -17.90 2.33 8.57
C ASP A 88 -18.34 1.23 9.54
N PRO A 89 -18.69 1.56 10.79
CA PRO A 89 -18.99 0.57 11.81
C PRO A 89 -20.31 -0.18 11.56
N GLU A 90 -21.21 0.34 10.73
CA GLU A 90 -22.50 -0.28 10.43
C GLU A 90 -22.40 -1.16 9.18
N THR A 91 -21.66 -0.71 8.17
CA THR A 91 -21.60 -1.33 6.84
C THR A 91 -20.28 -2.05 6.55
N SER A 92 -19.27 -1.90 7.40
CA SER A 92 -17.89 -2.43 7.22
C SER A 92 -17.24 -1.99 5.89
N LYS A 93 -17.71 -0.89 5.32
CA LYS A 93 -17.20 -0.32 4.06
C LYS A 93 -16.09 0.70 4.33
N LEU A 94 -15.09 0.73 3.46
CA LEU A 94 -13.97 1.66 3.60
C LEU A 94 -14.41 3.11 3.45
N ILE A 95 -14.19 3.90 4.51
CA ILE A 95 -14.44 5.35 4.54
C ILE A 95 -13.15 6.10 4.16
N LYS A 96 -12.02 5.66 4.70
CA LYS A 96 -10.76 6.42 4.60
C LYS A 96 -9.54 5.51 4.58
N VAL A 97 -8.56 5.91 3.78
CA VAL A 97 -7.21 5.34 3.78
C VAL A 97 -6.22 6.46 4.03
N LYS A 98 -5.31 6.26 4.97
CA LYS A 98 -4.13 7.11 5.15
C LYS A 98 -2.90 6.27 4.85
N ILE A 99 -2.14 6.67 3.84
CA ILE A 99 -0.88 6.04 3.47
C ILE A 99 0.24 6.96 3.94
N TYR A 100 1.03 6.47 4.88
CA TYR A 100 2.15 7.21 5.46
C TYR A 100 3.42 6.78 4.73
N LYS A 101 3.82 7.55 3.73
CA LYS A 101 5.13 7.37 3.10
C LYS A 101 6.19 7.86 4.08
N LYS A 102 7.17 7.02 4.40
CA LYS A 102 8.37 7.46 5.13
C LYS A 102 8.97 8.66 4.38
N LYS A 103 9.21 9.78 5.06
CA LYS A 103 9.94 10.93 4.49
C LYS A 103 11.40 10.51 4.23
N GLY A 104 11.72 10.16 2.97
CA GLY A 104 13.10 9.96 2.44
C GLY A 104 13.87 8.79 3.06
N GLU A 105 14.83 8.12 2.41
CA GLU A 105 15.58 8.38 1.18
C GLU A 105 15.74 7.06 0.42
N ILE A 106 15.41 7.02 -0.87
CA ILE A 106 16.07 6.06 -1.76
C ILE A 106 17.35 6.77 -2.20
N ASN A 107 18.46 6.55 -1.49
CA ASN A 107 19.78 6.95 -1.97
C ASN A 107 20.08 6.12 -3.23
N VAL A 108 19.91 6.72 -4.40
CA VAL A 108 20.40 6.18 -5.66
C VAL A 108 21.83 6.69 -5.82
N LYS A 109 22.82 5.87 -5.50
CA LYS A 109 24.16 6.02 -6.08
C LYS A 109 24.17 5.44 -7.49
#